data_AF-A0A848NHY2-F1
#
_entry.id   AF-A0A848NHY2-F1
#
_cell.length_a   1.000
_cell.length_b   1.000
_cell.length_c   1.000
_cell.angle_alpha   90.00
_cell.angle_beta   90.00
_cell.angle_gamma   90.00
#
_symmetry.space_group_name_H-M   'P 1'
#
loop_
_entity.id
_entity.type
_entity.pdbx_description
1 polymer ?
#
loop_
_entity_poly.entity_id
_entity_poly.type
_entity_poly.pdbx_seq_one_letter_code
_entity_poly.pdbx_strand_id
1 'polypeptide(L)'
;MHPHRRLSTLHLLGLFAFTALALNDDRFILGVGSFKLSPFDVLFVAILVVKALRLADPAAYALPRGALGMLLGLQVLSVIYLLLVSLHHPGIETGDVARDLRIVFYFLSVPFLCYKDIDSPAAYAVLQKYIVAACLAVATLMLLEQLQGFSISNPLRNVRLGVWAIPFGVVSLLYFRRTLNVSGPKAYALTVYMLLALVFSLNRSQYLQLMVAVLLAMMLGAGPDIRRRVVLIFAPAAVAGVLVFASIGYLDVLTNRIFSVERLDEDSSYGARIQEMQGQMDSFAESPVFGKGAGFRSWVMGENGFELSTFAHNSWAFYLMKFGIVGTVMIMLPPLLILLLSLGRRYAHPGLELHRRYLIATAPIYIFVDSLSGGLAYAPKTAFTGFLLCYCLSLLRNARAMPVPQPAPAAPSSRPDAMRRAPPRVLPHA
;
A
#
# COMPACT_ATOMS: atom_id res chain seq x y z
N MET A 1 33.29 -8.33 -11.35
CA MET A 1 32.08 -7.49 -11.20
C MET A 1 31.52 -7.20 -12.59
N HIS A 2 30.33 -7.70 -12.94
CA HIS A 2 29.75 -7.45 -14.28
C HIS A 2 29.28 -5.99 -14.42
N PRO A 3 29.68 -5.26 -15.49
CA PRO A 3 29.35 -3.85 -15.69
C PRO A 3 27.84 -3.57 -15.83
N HIS A 4 27.02 -4.59 -16.16
CA HIS A 4 25.56 -4.47 -16.27
C HIS A 4 24.80 -4.40 -14.93
N ARG A 5 25.45 -4.70 -13.79
CA ARG A 5 24.84 -4.49 -12.46
C ARG A 5 24.66 -3.01 -12.07
N ARG A 6 25.17 -2.05 -12.87
CA ARG A 6 25.14 -0.61 -12.51
C ARG A 6 23.77 0.05 -12.64
N LEU A 7 22.89 -0.44 -13.51
CA LEU A 7 21.58 0.17 -13.72
C LEU A 7 20.56 -0.65 -12.93
N SER A 8 20.15 -0.28 -11.72
CA SER A 8 19.10 -0.96 -10.93
C SER A 8 17.80 -0.14 -10.95
N THR A 9 16.61 -0.75 -11.10
CA THR A 9 15.33 -0.01 -10.95
C THR A 9 14.86 0.05 -9.50
N LEU A 10 15.61 -0.48 -8.54
CA LEU A 10 15.23 -0.49 -7.13
C LEU A 10 14.94 0.91 -6.57
N HIS A 11 15.84 1.87 -6.80
CA HIS A 11 15.66 3.24 -6.33
C HIS A 11 14.58 3.99 -7.11
N LEU A 12 14.44 3.72 -8.41
CA LEU A 12 13.36 4.27 -9.23
C LEU A 12 12.00 3.77 -8.76
N LEU A 13 11.88 2.49 -8.42
CA LEU A 13 10.69 1.90 -7.83
C LEU A 13 10.35 2.52 -6.46
N GLY A 14 11.37 2.73 -5.62
CA GLY A 14 11.21 3.41 -4.34
C GLY A 14 10.75 4.86 -4.48
N LEU A 15 11.35 5.61 -5.40
CA LEU A 15 10.95 6.99 -5.73
C LEU A 15 9.56 7.02 -6.37
N PHE A 16 9.21 6.03 -7.18
CA PHE A 16 7.88 5.91 -7.80
C PHE A 16 6.79 5.80 -6.74
N ALA A 17 6.99 4.94 -5.74
CA ALA A 17 6.09 4.86 -4.58
C ALA A 17 6.13 6.13 -3.73
N PHE A 18 7.30 6.70 -3.49
CA PHE A 18 7.44 7.93 -2.70
C PHE A 18 6.68 9.10 -3.34
N THR A 19 6.85 9.33 -4.64
CA THR A 19 6.18 10.41 -5.36
C THR A 19 4.67 10.19 -5.44
N ALA A 20 4.22 8.96 -5.66
CA ALA A 20 2.79 8.61 -5.63
C ALA A 20 2.15 8.90 -4.26
N LEU A 21 2.86 8.63 -3.16
CA LEU A 21 2.32 8.86 -1.81
C LEU A 21 2.48 10.31 -1.34
N ALA A 22 3.68 10.88 -1.45
CA ALA A 22 4.04 12.14 -0.81
C ALA A 22 3.90 13.36 -1.73
N LEU A 23 4.05 13.20 -3.05
CA LEU A 23 4.10 14.29 -4.02
C LEU A 23 2.96 14.25 -5.05
N ASN A 24 1.83 13.63 -4.70
CA ASN A 24 0.61 13.65 -5.50
C ASN A 24 -0.29 14.85 -5.13
N ASP A 25 0.27 16.04 -5.21
CA ASP A 25 -0.47 17.30 -5.05
C ASP A 25 -0.51 17.99 -6.42
N ASP A 26 -1.60 18.69 -6.75
CA ASP A 26 -1.71 19.47 -7.99
C ASP A 26 -0.54 20.47 -8.15
N ARG A 27 0.06 20.94 -7.04
CA ARG A 27 1.28 21.78 -7.07
C ARG A 27 2.48 21.13 -7.76
N PHE A 28 2.53 19.79 -7.82
CA PHE A 28 3.60 19.03 -8.46
C PHE A 28 3.18 18.40 -9.80
N ILE A 29 1.95 18.68 -10.25
CA ILE A 29 1.40 18.13 -11.48
C ILE A 29 1.49 19.17 -12.58
N LEU A 30 2.08 18.77 -13.72
CA LEU A 30 2.14 19.60 -14.91
C LEU A 30 0.97 19.25 -15.84
N GLY A 31 0.14 20.24 -16.17
CA GLY A 31 -0.88 20.10 -17.21
C GLY A 31 -0.23 20.11 -18.59
N VAL A 32 -0.41 19.03 -19.37
CA VAL A 32 0.07 18.90 -20.76
C VAL A 32 -1.13 18.54 -21.63
N GLY A 33 -1.79 19.55 -22.21
CA GLY A 33 -3.06 19.35 -22.92
C GLY A 33 -4.17 18.83 -21.99
N SER A 34 -4.86 17.76 -22.37
CA SER A 34 -5.88 17.07 -21.54
C SER A 34 -5.29 16.08 -20.51
N PHE A 35 -3.96 16.09 -20.36
CA PHE A 35 -3.21 15.14 -19.54
C PHE A 35 -2.57 15.82 -18.33
N LYS A 36 -2.68 15.18 -17.15
CA LYS A 36 -1.98 15.58 -15.93
C LYS A 36 -0.73 14.72 -15.80
N LEU A 37 0.45 15.32 -15.97
CA LEU A 37 1.75 14.66 -15.82
C LEU A 37 2.24 14.79 -14.38
N SER A 38 2.26 13.67 -13.67
CA SER A 38 2.72 13.57 -12.29
C SER A 38 4.17 13.10 -12.20
N PRO A 39 4.91 13.38 -11.10
CA PRO A 39 6.30 12.94 -10.96
C PRO A 39 6.47 11.41 -11.03
N PHE A 40 5.48 10.64 -10.57
CA PHE A 40 5.50 9.18 -10.71
C PHE A 40 5.33 8.71 -12.16
N ASP A 41 4.68 9.47 -13.04
CA ASP A 41 4.60 9.17 -14.47
C ASP A 41 6.00 9.22 -15.11
N VAL A 42 6.77 10.26 -14.78
CA VAL A 42 8.16 10.43 -15.24
C VAL A 42 9.04 9.28 -14.74
N LEU A 43 8.85 8.85 -13.49
CA LEU A 43 9.58 7.72 -12.93
C LEU A 43 9.18 6.38 -13.56
N PHE A 44 7.92 6.21 -13.94
CA PHE A 44 7.49 5.03 -14.70
C PHE A 44 8.19 4.96 -16.07
N VAL A 45 8.26 6.08 -16.80
CA VAL A 45 9.01 6.16 -18.05
C VAL A 45 10.50 5.91 -17.82
N ALA A 46 11.09 6.45 -16.75
CA ALA A 46 12.49 6.17 -16.41
C ALA A 46 12.74 4.68 -16.12
N ILE A 47 11.81 3.99 -15.45
CA ILE A 47 11.87 2.54 -15.26
C ILE A 47 11.87 1.82 -16.62
N LEU A 48 10.99 2.21 -17.54
CA LEU A 48 10.94 1.65 -18.89
C LEU A 48 12.25 1.88 -19.65
N VAL A 49 12.82 3.09 -19.61
CA VAL A 49 14.10 3.43 -20.25
C VAL A 49 15.23 2.58 -19.67
N VAL A 50 15.33 2.46 -18.35
CA VAL A 50 16.34 1.59 -17.72
C VAL A 50 16.15 0.13 -18.16
N LYS A 51 14.91 -0.34 -18.27
CA LYS A 51 14.61 -1.70 -18.76
C LYS A 51 14.84 -1.84 -20.26
N ALA A 52 14.75 -0.79 -21.07
CA ALA A 52 15.11 -0.84 -22.48
C ALA A 52 16.64 -0.88 -22.66
N LEU A 53 17.37 -0.04 -21.90
CA LEU A 53 18.85 -0.04 -21.92
C LEU A 53 19.45 -1.36 -21.47
N ARG A 54 18.74 -2.10 -20.61
CA ARG A 54 19.15 -3.43 -20.20
C ARG A 54 18.96 -4.50 -21.26
N LEU A 55 18.31 -4.24 -22.41
CA LEU A 55 18.03 -5.27 -23.44
C LEU A 55 19.29 -6.01 -23.91
N ALA A 56 20.46 -5.42 -23.71
CA ALA A 56 21.76 -6.02 -23.95
C ALA A 56 22.21 -7.08 -22.92
N ASP A 57 21.54 -7.25 -21.77
CA ASP A 57 21.85 -8.25 -20.73
C ASP A 57 20.91 -9.46 -20.82
N PRO A 58 21.35 -10.62 -21.33
CA PRO A 58 20.50 -11.82 -21.48
C PRO A 58 19.90 -12.32 -20.16
N ALA A 59 20.62 -12.16 -19.04
CA ALA A 59 20.16 -12.64 -17.74
C ALA A 59 19.00 -11.78 -17.21
N ALA A 60 18.92 -10.51 -17.60
CA ALA A 60 17.81 -9.63 -17.24
C ALA A 60 16.47 -10.07 -17.83
N TYR A 61 16.46 -10.78 -18.98
CA TYR A 61 15.24 -11.20 -19.70
C TYR A 61 14.90 -12.68 -19.61
N ALA A 62 15.66 -13.48 -18.84
CA ALA A 62 15.27 -14.87 -18.60
C ALA A 62 13.82 -14.90 -18.08
N LEU A 63 12.91 -15.47 -18.88
CA LEU A 63 11.50 -15.52 -18.54
C LEU A 63 11.32 -16.36 -17.28
N PRO A 64 10.50 -15.91 -16.32
CA PRO A 64 10.24 -16.70 -15.13
C PRO A 64 9.59 -18.04 -15.51
N ARG A 65 10.01 -19.12 -14.84
CA ARG A 65 9.43 -20.47 -15.02
C ARG A 65 8.42 -20.78 -13.91
N GLY A 66 7.52 -21.74 -14.17
CA GLY A 66 6.51 -22.20 -13.21
C GLY A 66 5.47 -21.12 -12.88
N ALA A 67 5.06 -21.03 -11.61
CA ALA A 67 4.01 -20.10 -11.16
C ALA A 67 4.28 -18.64 -11.56
N LEU A 68 5.53 -18.16 -11.48
CA LEU A 68 5.87 -16.80 -11.90
C LEU A 68 5.70 -16.58 -13.42
N GLY A 69 5.96 -17.61 -14.23
CA GLY A 69 5.74 -17.59 -15.68
C GLY A 69 4.25 -17.56 -16.03
N MET A 70 3.45 -18.35 -15.32
CA MET A 70 1.98 -18.33 -15.45
C MET A 70 1.42 -16.94 -15.12
N LEU A 71 1.87 -16.33 -14.02
CA LEU A 71 1.43 -14.97 -13.64
C LEU A 71 1.81 -13.93 -14.70
N LEU A 72 3.01 -14.01 -15.26
CA LEU A 72 3.43 -13.15 -16.37
C LEU A 72 2.56 -13.37 -17.61
N GLY A 73 2.25 -14.63 -17.95
CA GLY A 73 1.37 -14.97 -19.07
C GLY A 73 -0.03 -14.38 -18.91
N LEU A 74 -0.65 -14.56 -17.73
CA LEU A 74 -1.94 -13.96 -17.41
C LEU A 74 -1.88 -12.43 -17.50
N GLN A 75 -0.81 -11.83 -16.97
CA GLN A 75 -0.59 -10.39 -17.02
C GLN A 75 -0.52 -9.84 -18.46
N VAL A 76 0.19 -10.55 -19.35
CA VAL A 76 0.28 -10.20 -20.78
C VAL A 76 -1.09 -10.33 -21.45
N LEU A 77 -1.84 -11.40 -21.16
CA LEU A 77 -3.20 -11.56 -21.66
C LEU A 77 -4.12 -10.41 -21.21
N SER A 78 -4.03 -9.98 -19.96
CA SER A 78 -4.78 -8.82 -19.44
C SER A 78 -4.42 -7.54 -20.19
N VAL A 79 -3.13 -7.30 -20.46
CA VAL A 79 -2.68 -6.13 -21.23
C VAL A 79 -3.17 -6.17 -22.68
N ILE A 80 -3.08 -7.32 -23.35
CA ILE A 80 -3.59 -7.50 -24.71
C ILE A 80 -5.11 -7.27 -24.74
N TYR A 81 -5.84 -7.89 -23.82
CA TYR A 81 -7.28 -7.71 -23.70
C TYR A 81 -7.66 -6.23 -23.53
N LEU A 82 -6.99 -5.53 -22.61
CA LEU A 82 -7.21 -4.11 -22.38
C LEU A 82 -6.98 -3.28 -23.64
N LEU A 83 -5.87 -3.50 -24.33
CA LEU A 83 -5.56 -2.78 -25.58
C LEU A 83 -6.62 -3.04 -26.67
N LEU A 84 -7.10 -4.27 -26.80
CA LEU A 84 -8.14 -4.64 -27.77
C LEU A 84 -9.50 -4.01 -27.43
N VAL A 85 -9.91 -4.06 -26.16
CA VAL A 85 -11.21 -3.51 -25.72
C VAL A 85 -11.17 -1.98 -25.63
N SER A 86 -9.99 -1.37 -25.66
CA SER A 86 -9.82 0.09 -25.67
C SER A 86 -9.71 0.68 -27.08
N LEU A 87 -9.87 -0.15 -28.13
CA LEU A 87 -10.01 0.33 -29.51
C LEU A 87 -11.29 1.17 -29.65
N HIS A 88 -11.29 2.08 -30.64
CA HIS A 88 -12.22 3.19 -30.80
C HIS A 88 -13.67 2.91 -30.36
N HIS A 89 -14.12 3.65 -29.34
CA HIS A 89 -15.51 3.69 -28.89
C HIS A 89 -16.15 5.02 -29.31
N PRO A 90 -17.30 5.00 -30.01
CA PRO A 90 -18.02 6.22 -30.37
C PRO A 90 -18.35 7.05 -29.12
N GLY A 91 -18.00 8.34 -29.14
CA GLY A 91 -18.29 9.26 -28.03
C GLY A 91 -17.27 9.26 -26.87
N ILE A 92 -16.21 8.46 -26.95
CA ILE A 92 -15.12 8.47 -25.94
C ILE A 92 -13.89 9.16 -26.52
N GLU A 93 -13.37 10.16 -25.80
CA GLU A 93 -12.15 10.86 -26.16
C GLU A 93 -10.91 9.98 -25.99
N THR A 94 -10.00 10.01 -26.96
CA THR A 94 -8.73 9.25 -26.90
C THR A 94 -7.88 9.61 -25.69
N GLY A 95 -7.96 10.86 -25.22
CA GLY A 95 -7.28 11.30 -24.01
C GLY A 95 -7.76 10.59 -22.74
N ASP A 96 -9.05 10.28 -22.64
CA ASP A 96 -9.61 9.55 -21.49
C ASP A 96 -9.25 8.08 -21.53
N VAL A 97 -9.25 7.47 -22.72
CA VAL A 97 -8.76 6.10 -22.92
C VAL A 97 -7.30 5.98 -22.47
N ALA A 98 -6.44 6.91 -22.92
CA ALA A 98 -5.04 6.95 -22.53
C ALA A 98 -4.86 7.14 -21.01
N ARG A 99 -5.70 7.97 -20.38
CA ARG A 99 -5.69 8.21 -18.95
C ARG A 99 -6.00 6.95 -18.14
N ASP A 100 -7.04 6.20 -18.53
CA ASP A 100 -7.41 4.95 -17.88
C ASP A 100 -6.37 3.84 -18.09
N LEU A 101 -5.91 3.66 -19.33
CA LEU A 101 -4.91 2.65 -19.66
C LEU A 101 -3.60 2.87 -18.90
N ARG A 102 -3.13 4.12 -18.81
CA ARG A 102 -1.94 4.49 -18.04
C ARG A 102 -1.99 3.96 -16.62
N ILE A 103 -3.12 4.20 -15.95
CA ILE A 103 -3.34 3.87 -14.54
C ILE A 103 -3.38 2.36 -14.34
N VAL A 104 -4.06 1.64 -15.23
CA VAL A 104 -4.08 0.18 -15.18
C VAL A 104 -2.69 -0.40 -15.44
N PHE A 105 -1.92 0.18 -16.36
CA PHE A 105 -0.55 -0.25 -16.64
C PHE A 105 0.42 -0.10 -15.48
N TYR A 106 0.20 0.82 -14.54
CA TYR A 106 1.05 0.93 -13.35
C TYR A 106 1.08 -0.35 -12.52
N PHE A 107 -0.09 -0.87 -12.13
CA PHE A 107 -0.10 -2.07 -11.30
C PHE A 107 0.09 -3.37 -12.08
N LEU A 108 -0.21 -3.37 -13.38
CA LEU A 108 0.00 -4.52 -14.27
C LEU A 108 1.48 -4.69 -14.68
N SER A 109 2.18 -3.60 -15.00
CA SER A 109 3.52 -3.66 -15.60
C SER A 109 4.65 -3.52 -14.58
N VAL A 110 4.53 -2.60 -13.62
CA VAL A 110 5.60 -2.32 -12.63
C VAL A 110 6.09 -3.57 -11.90
N PRO A 111 5.22 -4.52 -11.47
CA PRO A 111 5.68 -5.72 -10.78
C PRO A 111 6.68 -6.52 -11.60
N PHE A 112 6.37 -6.78 -12.87
CA PHE A 112 7.22 -7.59 -13.74
C PHE A 112 8.44 -6.83 -14.26
N LEU A 113 8.36 -5.51 -14.37
CA LEU A 113 9.51 -4.67 -14.70
C LEU A 113 10.55 -4.70 -13.58
N CYS A 114 10.13 -4.64 -12.32
CA CYS A 114 11.04 -4.33 -11.21
C CYS A 114 11.36 -5.49 -10.26
N TYR A 115 10.56 -6.55 -10.17
CA TYR A 115 10.71 -7.58 -9.11
C TYR A 115 12.08 -8.26 -9.06
N LYS A 116 12.77 -8.37 -10.21
CA LYS A 116 14.10 -9.00 -10.29
C LYS A 116 15.19 -8.20 -9.57
N ASP A 117 15.00 -6.89 -9.40
CA ASP A 117 15.97 -6.02 -8.75
C ASP A 117 15.81 -5.98 -7.22
N ILE A 118 14.78 -6.63 -6.69
CA ILE A 118 14.59 -6.89 -5.27
C ILE A 118 15.07 -8.32 -5.01
N ASP A 119 16.38 -8.50 -4.84
CA ASP A 119 17.03 -9.83 -4.82
C ASP A 119 17.84 -10.12 -3.55
N SER A 120 17.89 -9.18 -2.62
CA SER A 120 18.75 -9.24 -1.43
C SER A 120 18.07 -8.62 -0.20
N PRO A 121 18.50 -8.98 1.02
CA PRO A 121 18.04 -8.31 2.25
C PRO A 121 18.27 -6.79 2.23
N ALA A 122 19.38 -6.34 1.62
CA ALA A 122 19.67 -4.92 1.43
C ALA A 122 18.64 -4.25 0.53
N ALA A 123 18.20 -4.90 -0.56
CA ALA A 123 17.16 -4.36 -1.42
C ALA A 123 15.83 -4.20 -0.69
N TYR A 124 15.43 -5.18 0.14
CA TYR A 124 14.25 -5.04 0.98
C TYR A 124 14.37 -3.91 2.01
N ALA A 125 15.56 -3.70 2.58
CA ALA A 125 15.81 -2.57 3.48
C ALA A 125 15.61 -1.22 2.76
N VAL A 126 16.05 -1.11 1.50
CA VAL A 126 15.82 0.09 0.68
C VAL A 126 14.33 0.34 0.48
N LEU A 127 13.54 -0.69 0.13
CA LEU A 127 12.08 -0.54 -0.01
C LEU A 127 11.43 -0.01 1.27
N GLN A 128 11.79 -0.58 2.42
CA GLN A 128 11.25 -0.15 3.72
C GLN A 128 11.65 1.29 4.06
N LYS A 129 12.87 1.72 3.70
CA LYS A 129 13.29 3.12 3.85
C LYS A 129 12.42 4.07 3.02
N TYR A 130 12.09 3.72 1.78
CA TYR A 130 11.21 4.55 0.95
C TYR A 130 9.77 4.62 1.51
N ILE A 131 9.23 3.51 2.02
CA ILE A 131 7.91 3.51 2.68
C ILE A 131 7.91 4.46 3.88
N VAL A 132 8.88 4.33 4.78
CA VAL A 132 8.97 5.18 5.97
C VAL A 132 9.23 6.63 5.59
N ALA A 133 10.12 6.90 4.63
CA ALA A 133 10.39 8.25 4.16
C ALA A 133 9.15 8.91 3.54
N ALA A 134 8.39 8.17 2.74
CA ALA A 134 7.14 8.67 2.15
C ALA A 134 6.12 9.01 3.23
N CYS A 135 5.91 8.11 4.21
CA CYS A 135 4.97 8.35 5.31
C CYS A 135 5.38 9.54 6.19
N LEU A 136 6.68 9.72 6.43
CA LEU A 136 7.20 10.87 7.16
C LEU A 136 7.00 12.17 6.36
N ALA A 137 7.29 12.16 5.06
CA ALA A 137 7.07 13.32 4.19
C ALA A 137 5.58 13.72 4.16
N VAL A 138 4.67 12.74 4.03
CA VAL A 138 3.23 12.97 4.14
C VAL A 138 2.88 13.58 5.48
N ALA A 139 3.34 13.00 6.59
CA ALA A 139 3.07 13.50 7.93
C ALA A 139 3.56 14.95 8.11
N THR A 140 4.76 15.26 7.59
CA THR A 140 5.31 16.62 7.59
C THR A 140 4.45 17.58 6.79
N LEU A 141 4.09 17.24 5.54
CA LEU A 141 3.26 18.10 4.70
C LEU A 141 1.91 18.39 5.36
N MET A 142 1.26 17.36 5.93
CA MET A 142 0.00 17.54 6.64
C MET A 142 0.15 18.45 7.86
N LEU A 143 1.14 18.22 8.71
CA LEU A 143 1.33 19.03 9.91
C LEU A 143 1.68 20.48 9.55
N LEU A 144 2.43 20.71 8.48
CA LEU A 144 2.70 22.06 7.95
C LEU A 144 1.43 22.74 7.45
N GLU A 145 0.54 22.02 6.75
CA GLU A 145 -0.75 22.56 6.31
C GLU A 145 -1.63 22.95 7.49
N GLN A 146 -1.65 22.12 8.54
CA GLN A 146 -2.35 22.48 9.77
C GLN A 146 -1.73 23.72 10.42
N LEU A 147 -0.40 23.84 10.47
CA LEU A 147 0.24 25.06 10.99
C LEU A 147 -0.11 26.33 10.21
N GLN A 148 -0.36 26.22 8.90
CA GLN A 148 -0.67 27.37 8.04
C GLN A 148 -2.15 27.81 8.08
N GLY A 149 -3.08 26.96 8.54
CA GLY A 149 -4.50 27.29 8.45
C GLY A 149 -5.45 26.41 9.27
N PHE A 150 -5.01 25.84 10.40
CA PHE A 150 -5.86 25.01 11.26
C PHE A 150 -7.13 25.77 11.69
N SER A 151 -8.28 25.31 11.20
CA SER A 151 -9.59 25.74 11.64
C SER A 151 -10.36 24.56 12.21
N ILE A 152 -10.82 24.68 13.46
CA ILE A 152 -11.65 23.67 14.13
C ILE A 152 -13.04 23.59 13.45
N SER A 153 -13.53 24.71 12.92
CA SER A 153 -14.83 24.78 12.23
C SER A 153 -14.78 24.27 10.79
N ASN A 154 -13.65 24.45 10.10
CA ASN A 154 -13.40 23.95 8.75
C ASN A 154 -12.05 23.22 8.70
N PRO A 155 -11.96 22.00 9.25
CA PRO A 155 -10.71 21.26 9.21
C PRO A 155 -10.31 21.02 7.75
N LEU A 156 -9.03 21.27 7.44
CA LEU A 156 -8.46 20.94 6.13
C LEU A 156 -8.61 19.43 5.90
N ARG A 157 -9.66 19.04 5.17
CA ARG A 157 -9.91 17.65 4.77
C ARG A 157 -8.90 17.30 3.68
N ASN A 158 -7.71 16.86 4.09
CA ASN A 158 -6.70 16.41 3.15
C ASN A 158 -7.05 14.99 2.66
N VAL A 159 -7.65 14.90 1.46
CA VAL A 159 -8.07 13.64 0.82
C VAL A 159 -6.88 12.93 0.11
N ARG A 160 -5.66 13.45 0.23
CA ARG A 160 -4.49 12.85 -0.44
C ARG A 160 -4.29 11.40 -0.03
N LEU A 161 -4.01 10.56 -1.02
CA LEU A 161 -3.68 9.15 -0.82
C LEU A 161 -2.60 8.95 0.25
N GLY A 162 -1.58 9.80 0.27
CA GLY A 162 -0.44 9.69 1.16
C GLY A 162 -0.83 9.51 2.63
N VAL A 163 -1.87 10.21 3.07
CA VAL A 163 -2.36 10.15 4.46
C VAL A 163 -2.79 8.72 4.83
N TRP A 164 -3.47 8.05 3.91
CA TRP A 164 -3.94 6.68 4.08
C TRP A 164 -2.80 5.66 4.10
N ALA A 165 -1.61 6.04 3.61
CA ALA A 165 -0.44 5.18 3.65
C ALA A 165 0.37 5.30 4.96
N ILE A 166 0.12 6.31 5.81
CA ILE A 166 0.85 6.49 7.08
C ILE A 166 0.90 5.20 7.93
N PRO A 167 -0.18 4.42 8.06
CA PRO A 167 -0.13 3.15 8.78
C PRO A 167 0.90 2.14 8.25
N PHE A 168 1.26 2.16 6.95
CA PHE A 168 2.35 1.33 6.41
C PHE A 168 3.70 1.68 7.04
N GLY A 169 3.98 2.97 7.22
CA GLY A 169 5.21 3.47 7.86
C GLY A 169 5.28 3.11 9.34
N VAL A 170 4.16 3.23 10.06
CA VAL A 170 4.05 2.83 11.47
C VAL A 170 4.34 1.34 11.64
N VAL A 171 3.66 0.47 10.87
CA VAL A 171 3.89 -0.99 10.95
C VAL A 171 5.32 -1.35 10.49
N SER A 172 5.91 -0.59 9.55
CA SER A 172 7.30 -0.79 9.11
C SER A 172 8.28 -0.52 10.25
N LEU A 173 8.11 0.57 11.02
CA LEU A 173 8.95 0.86 12.19
C LEU A 173 8.82 -0.22 13.28
N LEU A 174 7.61 -0.78 13.47
CA LEU A 174 7.40 -1.88 14.42
C LEU A 174 8.21 -3.14 14.04
N TYR A 175 8.18 -3.54 12.77
CA TYR A 175 8.78 -4.78 12.27
C TYR A 175 10.27 -4.63 11.96
N PHE A 176 10.67 -3.53 11.32
CA PHE A 176 11.95 -3.39 10.64
C PHE A 176 12.90 -2.36 11.25
N ARG A 177 12.68 -1.88 12.50
CA ARG A 177 13.58 -0.89 13.14
C ARG A 177 15.07 -1.21 13.00
N ARG A 178 15.44 -2.50 13.14
CA ARG A 178 16.83 -2.98 13.06
C ARG A 178 17.34 -2.88 11.62
N THR A 179 16.55 -3.35 10.66
CA THR A 179 16.82 -3.24 9.21
C THR A 179 16.94 -1.78 8.75
N LEU A 180 16.16 -0.89 9.36
CA LEU A 180 16.18 0.55 9.08
C LEU A 180 17.33 1.29 9.79
N ASN A 181 18.09 0.61 10.66
CA ASN A 181 19.12 1.20 11.52
C ASN A 181 18.59 2.37 12.38
N VAL A 182 17.40 2.18 12.97
CA VAL A 182 16.74 3.18 13.82
C VAL A 182 16.72 2.69 15.28
N SER A 183 17.24 3.53 16.18
CA SER A 183 17.23 3.24 17.62
C SER A 183 15.80 3.18 18.17
N GLY A 184 15.61 2.52 19.32
CA GLY A 184 14.30 2.41 19.97
C GLY A 184 13.62 3.77 20.21
N PRO A 185 14.30 4.74 20.86
CA PRO A 185 13.75 6.08 21.09
C PRO A 185 13.43 6.83 19.80
N LYS A 186 14.30 6.74 18.78
CA LYS A 186 14.05 7.39 17.49
C LYS A 186 12.85 6.78 16.76
N ALA A 187 12.70 5.45 16.78
CA ALA A 187 11.55 4.78 16.18
C ALA A 187 10.24 5.17 16.88
N TYR A 188 10.27 5.29 18.22
CA TYR A 188 9.14 5.79 19.00
C TYR A 188 8.76 7.23 18.57
N ALA A 189 9.72 8.15 18.55
CA ALA A 189 9.49 9.54 18.16
C ALA A 189 8.91 9.67 16.74
N LEU A 190 9.47 8.93 15.77
CA LEU A 190 8.96 8.91 14.40
C LEU A 190 7.54 8.32 14.31
N THR A 191 7.24 7.30 15.13
CA THR A 191 5.89 6.73 15.17
C THR A 191 4.90 7.73 15.74
N VAL A 192 5.21 8.36 16.88
CA VAL A 192 4.35 9.40 17.49
C VAL A 192 4.14 10.58 16.53
N TYR A 193 5.19 10.99 15.80
CA TYR A 193 5.07 12.04 14.79
C TYR A 193 4.07 11.69 13.68
N MET A 194 4.12 10.46 13.17
CA MET A 194 3.14 9.96 12.19
C MET A 194 1.72 9.83 12.78
N LEU A 195 1.60 9.41 14.04
CA LEU A 195 0.31 9.34 14.74
C LEU A 195 -0.30 10.74 14.90
N LEU A 196 0.51 11.76 15.19
CA LEU A 196 0.06 13.14 15.30
C LEU A 196 -0.59 13.62 14.01
N ALA A 197 0.04 13.35 12.86
CA ALA A 197 -0.53 13.68 11.55
C ALA A 197 -1.88 12.95 11.30
N LEU A 198 -1.99 11.68 11.69
CA LEU A 198 -3.25 10.95 11.61
C LEU A 198 -4.33 11.56 12.52
N VAL A 199 -3.98 11.96 13.75
CA VAL A 199 -4.93 12.61 14.68
C VAL A 199 -5.48 13.90 14.07
N PHE A 200 -4.62 14.71 13.45
CA PHE A 200 -5.04 15.94 12.79
C PHE A 200 -5.73 15.73 11.44
N SER A 201 -5.69 14.52 10.86
CA SER A 201 -6.45 14.20 9.64
C SER A 201 -7.97 14.18 9.87
N LEU A 202 -8.39 13.94 11.13
CA LEU A 202 -9.79 13.72 11.54
C LEU A 202 -10.51 12.62 10.73
N ASN A 203 -9.76 11.73 10.06
CA ASN A 203 -10.34 10.69 9.22
C ASN A 203 -10.50 9.36 9.98
N ARG A 204 -11.74 9.07 10.36
CA ARG A 204 -12.15 7.87 11.13
C ARG A 204 -11.66 6.56 10.52
N SER A 205 -11.72 6.45 9.19
CA SER A 205 -11.35 5.23 8.48
C SER A 205 -9.85 4.89 8.63
N GLN A 206 -8.99 5.90 8.79
CA GLN A 206 -7.55 5.72 8.95
C GLN A 206 -7.20 5.22 10.35
N TYR A 207 -7.92 5.67 11.38
CA TYR A 207 -7.78 5.11 12.73
C TYR A 207 -8.17 3.63 12.77
N LEU A 208 -9.29 3.29 12.13
CA LEU A 208 -9.73 1.90 12.03
C LEU A 208 -8.70 1.04 11.29
N GLN A 209 -8.19 1.52 10.15
CA GLN A 209 -7.12 0.84 9.40
C GLN A 209 -5.88 0.61 10.24
N LEU A 210 -5.41 1.65 10.93
CA LEU A 210 -4.24 1.56 11.79
C LEU A 210 -4.45 0.56 12.93
N MET A 211 -5.62 0.61 13.59
CA MET A 211 -5.98 -0.31 14.66
C MET A 211 -5.95 -1.77 14.16
N VAL A 212 -6.64 -2.06 13.06
CA VAL A 212 -6.67 -3.41 12.47
C VAL A 212 -5.26 -3.85 12.06
N ALA A 213 -4.49 -2.99 11.40
CA ALA A 213 -3.14 -3.31 10.95
C ALA A 213 -2.18 -3.59 12.10
N VAL A 214 -2.25 -2.80 13.18
CA VAL A 214 -1.44 -2.98 14.39
C VAL A 214 -1.83 -4.25 15.13
N LEU A 215 -3.13 -4.55 15.26
CA LEU A 215 -3.62 -5.80 15.86
C LEU A 215 -3.11 -7.03 15.09
N LEU A 216 -3.23 -7.03 13.76
CA LEU A 216 -2.65 -8.09 12.93
C LEU A 216 -1.13 -8.16 13.10
N ALA A 217 -0.44 -7.02 13.12
CA ALA A 217 0.99 -6.97 13.36
C ALA A 217 1.39 -7.57 14.71
N MET A 218 0.60 -7.39 15.77
CA MET A 218 0.81 -8.01 17.07
C MET A 218 0.56 -9.52 17.06
N MET A 219 -0.48 -9.96 16.36
CA MET A 219 -0.83 -11.39 16.25
C MET A 219 0.21 -12.17 15.43
N LEU A 220 0.71 -11.57 14.35
CA LEU A 220 1.68 -12.18 13.43
C LEU A 220 3.14 -11.98 13.89
N GLY A 221 3.38 -10.93 14.68
CA GLY A 221 4.66 -10.62 15.28
C GLY A 221 4.97 -11.62 16.38
N ALA A 222 5.64 -12.72 16.03
CA ALA A 222 5.89 -13.88 16.89
C ALA A 222 6.85 -13.64 18.09
N GLY A 223 6.91 -12.44 18.67
CA GLY A 223 7.77 -12.15 19.81
C GLY A 223 7.16 -11.17 20.82
N PRO A 224 7.44 -11.35 22.13
CA PRO A 224 6.98 -10.44 23.19
C PRO A 224 7.43 -8.99 22.95
N ASP A 225 8.53 -8.80 22.22
CA ASP A 225 9.06 -7.51 21.77
C ASP A 225 8.05 -6.63 21.02
N ILE A 226 7.30 -7.19 20.06
CA ILE A 226 6.35 -6.39 19.26
C ILE A 226 5.16 -5.99 20.13
N ARG A 227 4.63 -6.92 20.93
CA ARG A 227 3.53 -6.65 21.86
C ARG A 227 3.91 -5.54 22.85
N ARG A 228 5.08 -5.65 23.48
CA ARG A 228 5.60 -4.63 24.40
C ARG A 228 5.71 -3.27 23.73
N ARG A 229 6.23 -3.19 22.50
CA ARG A 229 6.34 -1.92 21.76
C ARG A 229 4.99 -1.32 21.43
N VAL A 230 4.03 -2.13 21.00
CA VAL A 230 2.68 -1.64 20.69
C VAL A 230 2.04 -1.05 21.95
N VAL A 231 2.09 -1.75 23.08
CA VAL A 231 1.55 -1.23 24.35
C VAL A 231 2.24 0.09 24.72
N LEU A 232 3.57 0.16 24.66
CA LEU A 232 4.34 1.36 25.01
C LEU A 232 4.08 2.56 24.08
N ILE A 233 3.70 2.34 22.82
CA ILE A 233 3.42 3.41 21.86
C ILE A 233 1.96 3.83 21.92
N PHE A 234 1.05 2.86 21.80
CA PHE A 234 -0.35 3.14 21.53
C PHE A 234 -1.17 3.35 22.80
N ALA A 235 -0.82 2.76 23.94
CA ALA A 235 -1.57 3.01 25.17
C ALA A 235 -1.41 4.47 25.65
N PRO A 236 -0.19 5.04 25.73
CA PRO A 236 -0.04 6.46 26.07
C PRO A 236 -0.66 7.39 25.03
N ALA A 237 -0.51 7.07 23.73
CA ALA A 237 -1.09 7.87 22.65
C ALA A 237 -2.63 7.88 22.71
N ALA A 238 -3.26 6.74 23.03
CA ALA A 238 -4.70 6.64 23.20
C ALA A 238 -5.19 7.46 24.40
N VAL A 239 -4.52 7.33 25.56
CA VAL A 239 -4.84 8.12 26.75
C VAL A 239 -4.69 9.61 26.48
N ALA A 240 -3.58 10.03 25.87
CA ALA A 240 -3.36 11.42 25.51
C ALA A 240 -4.42 11.93 24.52
N GLY A 241 -4.77 11.15 23.49
CA GLY A 241 -5.81 11.51 22.53
C GLY A 241 -7.18 11.69 23.17
N VAL A 242 -7.58 10.78 24.08
CA VAL A 242 -8.83 10.89 24.84
C VAL A 242 -8.83 12.13 25.73
N LEU A 243 -7.73 12.41 26.45
CA LEU A 243 -7.61 13.59 27.30
C LEU A 243 -7.70 14.89 26.48
N VAL A 244 -7.04 14.95 25.32
CA VAL A 244 -7.12 16.11 24.42
C VAL A 244 -8.56 16.29 23.95
N PHE A 245 -9.21 15.25 23.41
CA PHE A 245 -10.61 15.36 22.95
C PHE A 245 -11.59 15.70 24.07
N ALA A 246 -11.37 15.22 25.29
CA ALA A 246 -12.12 15.62 26.47
C ALA A 246 -11.94 17.11 26.76
N SER A 247 -10.69 17.59 26.76
CA SER A 247 -10.37 18.98 27.11
C SER A 247 -10.95 20.01 26.14
N ILE A 248 -11.11 19.65 24.86
CA ILE A 248 -11.70 20.53 23.84
C ILE A 248 -13.21 20.31 23.65
N GLY A 249 -13.88 19.53 24.51
CA GLY A 249 -15.31 19.25 24.41
C GLY A 249 -15.73 18.47 23.16
N TYR A 250 -14.80 17.79 22.49
CA TYR A 250 -15.05 17.11 21.21
C TYR A 250 -15.53 15.66 21.37
N LEU A 251 -15.58 15.14 22.61
CA LEU A 251 -16.08 13.79 22.89
C LEU A 251 -17.55 13.60 22.51
N ASP A 252 -18.39 14.62 22.74
CA ASP A 252 -19.81 14.54 22.39
C ASP A 252 -20.00 14.54 20.87
N VAL A 253 -19.18 15.32 20.15
CA VAL A 253 -19.15 15.32 18.68
C VAL A 253 -18.69 13.95 18.14
N LEU A 254 -17.66 13.34 18.74
CA LEU A 254 -17.20 12.00 18.36
C LEU A 254 -18.26 10.94 18.62
N THR A 255 -18.92 11.00 19.79
CA THR A 255 -20.00 10.09 20.19
C THR A 255 -21.15 10.19 19.21
N ASN A 256 -21.66 11.39 18.96
CA ASN A 256 -22.73 11.62 18.00
C ASN A 256 -22.34 11.16 16.60
N ARG A 257 -21.10 11.41 16.15
CA ARG A 257 -20.64 10.95 14.82
C ARG A 257 -20.45 9.44 14.70
N ILE A 258 -20.20 8.72 15.79
CA ILE A 258 -20.13 7.25 15.78
C ILE A 258 -21.54 6.67 15.64
N PHE A 259 -22.52 7.24 16.33
CA PHE A 259 -23.91 6.76 16.33
C PHE A 259 -24.77 7.36 15.20
N SER A 260 -24.37 8.47 14.58
CA SER A 260 -25.11 9.12 13.48
C SER A 260 -25.05 8.37 12.14
N VAL A 261 -24.33 7.25 12.06
CA VAL A 261 -24.32 6.37 10.87
C VAL A 261 -25.74 5.85 10.55
N GLU A 262 -26.66 5.91 11.50
CA GLU A 262 -28.07 5.55 11.34
C GLU A 262 -28.92 6.60 10.58
N ARG A 263 -28.42 7.82 10.35
CA ARG A 263 -29.18 8.91 9.68
C ARG A 263 -28.48 9.40 8.41
N LEU A 264 -28.77 8.70 7.31
CA LEU A 264 -28.27 9.00 5.96
C LEU A 264 -28.57 10.43 5.49
N ASP A 265 -29.62 11.04 6.04
CA ASP A 265 -30.16 12.33 5.62
C ASP A 265 -29.35 13.53 6.18
N GLU A 266 -28.54 13.30 7.22
CA GLU A 266 -27.79 14.34 7.94
C GLU A 266 -26.31 14.45 7.48
N ASP A 267 -25.76 13.45 6.77
CA ASP A 267 -24.38 13.44 6.27
C ASP A 267 -24.36 13.50 4.73
N SER A 268 -24.30 14.71 4.18
CA SER A 268 -24.30 14.97 2.72
C SER A 268 -23.19 14.23 1.96
N SER A 269 -22.07 13.90 2.63
CA SER A 269 -20.99 13.12 2.04
C SER A 269 -21.36 11.66 1.82
N TYR A 270 -22.30 11.12 2.59
CA TYR A 270 -22.76 9.73 2.48
C TYR A 270 -23.85 9.61 1.41
N GLY A 271 -24.84 10.51 1.39
CA GLY A 271 -25.86 10.57 0.34
C GLY A 271 -25.27 10.71 -1.06
N ALA A 272 -24.30 11.62 -1.25
CA ALA A 272 -23.63 11.80 -2.53
C ALA A 272 -22.84 10.55 -2.99
N ARG A 273 -22.22 9.81 -2.06
CA ARG A 273 -21.51 8.56 -2.37
C ARG A 273 -22.46 7.43 -2.76
N ILE A 274 -23.63 7.35 -2.12
CA ILE A 274 -24.67 6.39 -2.52
C ILE A 274 -25.14 6.70 -3.94
N GLN A 275 -25.47 7.95 -4.23
CA GLN A 275 -25.92 8.38 -5.57
C GLN A 275 -24.86 8.10 -6.63
N GLU A 276 -23.58 8.39 -6.34
CA GLU A 276 -22.47 8.04 -7.22
C GLU A 276 -22.40 6.53 -7.49
N MET A 277 -22.46 5.70 -6.44
CA MET A 277 -22.42 4.23 -6.59
C MET A 277 -23.63 3.70 -7.35
N GLN A 278 -24.82 4.25 -7.12
CA GLN A 278 -26.04 3.90 -7.85
C GLN A 278 -25.88 4.19 -9.34
N GLY A 279 -25.48 5.43 -9.70
CA GLY A 279 -25.28 5.78 -11.12
C GLY A 279 -24.20 4.95 -11.82
N GLN A 280 -23.15 4.54 -11.10
CA GLN A 280 -22.12 3.63 -11.62
C GLN A 280 -22.66 2.21 -11.82
N MET A 281 -23.51 1.73 -10.92
CA MET A 281 -24.13 0.41 -11.04
C MET A 281 -25.21 0.38 -12.13
N ASP A 282 -25.95 1.47 -12.33
CA ASP A 282 -26.88 1.62 -13.45
C ASP A 282 -26.12 1.56 -14.78
N SER A 283 -25.01 2.29 -14.88
CA SER A 283 -24.12 2.25 -16.04
C SER A 283 -23.53 0.85 -16.30
N PHE A 284 -23.20 0.12 -15.24
CA PHE A 284 -22.76 -1.28 -15.33
C PHE A 284 -23.89 -2.20 -15.81
N ALA A 285 -25.12 -2.02 -15.31
CA ALA A 285 -26.28 -2.83 -15.69
C ALA A 285 -26.61 -2.72 -17.19
N GLU A 286 -26.32 -1.58 -17.81
CA GLU A 286 -26.49 -1.37 -19.25
C GLU A 286 -25.47 -2.16 -20.12
N SER A 287 -24.28 -2.50 -19.58
CA SER A 287 -23.26 -3.29 -20.29
C SER A 287 -22.47 -4.18 -19.31
N PRO A 288 -23.07 -5.25 -18.77
CA PRO A 288 -22.49 -5.98 -17.64
C PRO A 288 -21.32 -6.87 -18.03
N VAL A 289 -21.28 -7.36 -19.27
CA VAL A 289 -20.26 -8.35 -19.69
C VAL A 289 -18.93 -7.67 -20.02
N PHE A 290 -18.97 -6.62 -20.84
CA PHE A 290 -17.76 -5.95 -21.37
C PHE A 290 -17.59 -4.51 -20.88
N GLY A 291 -18.58 -3.96 -20.16
CA GLY A 291 -18.53 -2.59 -19.64
C GLY A 291 -18.80 -1.54 -20.69
N LYS A 292 -18.73 -0.28 -20.27
CA LYS A 292 -18.92 0.92 -21.11
C LYS A 292 -17.70 1.34 -21.92
N GLY A 293 -16.56 0.68 -21.70
CA GLY A 293 -15.29 0.98 -22.37
C GLY A 293 -14.34 1.82 -21.50
N ALA A 294 -13.04 1.67 -21.77
CA ALA A 294 -12.02 2.54 -21.20
C ALA A 294 -12.29 3.99 -21.64
N GLY A 295 -12.05 4.94 -20.74
CA GLY A 295 -12.30 6.36 -20.96
C GLY A 295 -13.74 6.83 -20.72
N PHE A 296 -14.69 5.91 -20.47
CA PHE A 296 -16.06 6.29 -20.13
C PHE A 296 -16.09 7.21 -18.91
N ARG A 297 -16.89 8.28 -18.97
CA ARG A 297 -17.04 9.25 -17.86
C ARG A 297 -18.39 9.06 -17.18
N SER A 298 -18.40 9.16 -15.86
CA SER A 298 -19.60 9.07 -15.02
C SER A 298 -19.67 10.25 -14.05
N TRP A 299 -20.88 10.59 -13.61
CA TRP A 299 -21.08 11.62 -12.58
C TRP A 299 -20.55 11.13 -11.23
N VAL A 300 -19.67 11.94 -10.64
CA VAL A 300 -18.91 11.62 -9.42
C VAL A 300 -18.93 12.86 -8.52
N MET A 301 -18.98 12.67 -7.20
CA MET A 301 -19.01 13.80 -6.28
C MET A 301 -17.63 14.46 -6.17
N GLY A 302 -17.48 15.66 -6.72
CA GLY A 302 -16.30 16.51 -6.59
C GLY A 302 -16.40 17.51 -5.43
N GLU A 303 -15.42 18.42 -5.32
CA GLU A 303 -15.37 19.43 -4.25
C GLU A 303 -16.49 20.47 -4.36
N ASN A 304 -16.96 20.76 -5.58
CA ASN A 304 -17.99 21.76 -5.88
C ASN A 304 -19.36 21.15 -6.29
N GLY A 305 -19.57 19.86 -6.05
CA GLY A 305 -20.77 19.12 -6.48
C GLY A 305 -20.45 17.98 -7.45
N PHE A 306 -21.48 17.44 -8.12
CA PHE A 306 -21.28 16.37 -9.10
C PHE A 306 -20.52 16.88 -10.32
N GLU A 307 -19.40 16.26 -10.62
CA GLU A 307 -18.58 16.51 -11.79
C GLU A 307 -18.47 15.26 -12.65
N LEU A 308 -18.35 15.47 -13.96
CA LEU A 308 -18.16 14.38 -14.89
C LEU A 308 -16.70 13.92 -14.81
N SER A 309 -16.47 12.70 -14.33
CA SER A 309 -15.13 12.18 -14.09
C SER A 309 -14.91 10.84 -14.77
N THR A 310 -13.68 10.57 -15.18
CA THR A 310 -13.26 9.24 -15.58
C THR A 310 -13.09 8.31 -14.37
N PHE A 311 -13.16 8.79 -13.12
CA PHE A 311 -12.83 7.99 -11.93
C PHE A 311 -13.97 7.91 -10.92
N ALA A 312 -14.17 6.72 -10.37
CA ALA A 312 -15.06 6.50 -9.22
C ALA A 312 -14.29 6.53 -7.90
N HIS A 313 -14.97 6.90 -6.81
CA HIS A 313 -14.47 6.73 -5.44
C HIS A 313 -14.38 5.25 -5.02
N ASN A 314 -15.15 4.36 -5.67
CA ASN A 314 -15.08 2.93 -5.44
C ASN A 314 -14.42 2.25 -6.65
N SER A 315 -13.29 1.58 -6.42
CA SER A 315 -12.55 0.99 -7.53
C SER A 315 -13.23 -0.22 -8.14
N TRP A 316 -13.96 -1.01 -7.36
CA TRP A 316 -14.77 -2.11 -7.89
C TRP A 316 -15.86 -1.61 -8.82
N ALA A 317 -16.54 -0.53 -8.42
CA ALA A 317 -17.54 0.12 -9.26
C ALA A 317 -16.92 0.66 -10.56
N PHE A 318 -15.74 1.30 -10.46
CA PHE A 318 -14.98 1.73 -11.65
C PHE A 318 -14.68 0.57 -12.61
N TYR A 319 -14.11 -0.54 -12.11
CA TYR A 319 -13.71 -1.63 -12.98
C TYR A 319 -14.93 -2.32 -13.63
N LEU A 320 -15.98 -2.56 -12.84
CA LEU A 320 -17.21 -3.17 -13.32
C LEU A 320 -17.88 -2.29 -14.38
N MET A 321 -18.08 -1.00 -14.09
CA MET A 321 -18.71 -0.06 -15.01
C MET A 321 -17.94 0.02 -16.34
N LYS A 322 -16.60 0.13 -16.31
CA LYS A 322 -15.81 0.37 -17.52
C LYS A 322 -15.47 -0.89 -18.30
N PHE A 323 -15.15 -1.98 -17.62
CA PHE A 323 -14.61 -3.18 -18.24
C PHE A 323 -15.52 -4.40 -18.13
N GLY A 324 -16.67 -4.26 -17.46
CA GLY A 324 -17.61 -5.34 -17.22
C GLY A 324 -17.01 -6.43 -16.34
N ILE A 325 -17.75 -7.53 -16.19
CA ILE A 325 -17.28 -8.69 -15.42
C ILE A 325 -16.02 -9.29 -16.05
N VAL A 326 -16.01 -9.46 -17.38
CA VAL A 326 -14.90 -10.11 -18.08
C VAL A 326 -13.61 -9.31 -17.91
N GLY A 327 -13.66 -8.01 -18.20
CA GLY A 327 -12.48 -7.17 -18.08
C GLY A 327 -12.04 -6.97 -16.63
N THR A 328 -12.98 -6.82 -15.69
CA THR A 328 -12.64 -6.75 -14.26
C THR A 328 -11.88 -8.00 -13.81
N VAL A 329 -12.37 -9.19 -14.16
CA VAL A 329 -11.69 -10.46 -13.84
C VAL A 329 -10.31 -10.51 -14.49
N MET A 330 -10.21 -10.19 -15.78
CA MET A 330 -8.93 -10.20 -16.49
C MET A 330 -7.91 -9.24 -15.87
N ILE A 331 -8.33 -8.05 -15.45
CA ILE A 331 -7.45 -7.03 -14.85
C ILE A 331 -7.05 -7.41 -13.42
N MET A 332 -7.99 -7.94 -12.63
CA MET A 332 -7.79 -8.19 -11.19
C MET A 332 -7.19 -9.54 -10.86
N LEU A 333 -7.40 -10.54 -11.69
CA LEU A 333 -6.94 -11.90 -11.42
C LEU A 333 -5.41 -11.98 -11.26
N PRO A 334 -4.56 -11.40 -12.14
CA PRO A 334 -3.11 -11.49 -11.95
C PRO A 334 -2.63 -10.83 -10.64
N PRO A 335 -3.00 -9.57 -10.31
CA PRO A 335 -2.70 -8.95 -9.01
C PRO A 335 -3.17 -9.79 -7.81
N LEU A 336 -4.41 -10.29 -7.86
CA LEU A 336 -4.98 -11.10 -6.78
C LEU A 336 -4.20 -12.40 -6.59
N LEU A 337 -3.85 -13.10 -7.67
CA LEU A 337 -3.04 -14.31 -7.60
C LEU A 337 -1.63 -14.02 -7.08
N ILE A 338 -0.99 -12.90 -7.46
CA ILE A 338 0.30 -12.47 -6.90
C ILE A 338 0.19 -12.31 -5.39
N LEU A 339 -0.85 -11.63 -4.90
CA LEU A 339 -1.09 -11.43 -3.47
C LEU A 339 -1.34 -12.78 -2.76
N LEU A 340 -2.28 -13.58 -3.25
CA LEU A 340 -2.66 -14.85 -2.61
C LEU A 340 -1.48 -15.83 -2.56
N LEU A 341 -0.75 -15.99 -3.66
CA LEU A 341 0.41 -16.89 -3.72
C LEU A 341 1.54 -16.39 -2.81
N SER A 342 1.81 -15.08 -2.78
CA SER A 342 2.90 -14.51 -1.98
C SER A 342 2.60 -14.51 -0.49
N LEU A 343 1.37 -14.19 -0.09
CA LEU A 343 0.95 -14.07 1.31
C LEU A 343 0.52 -15.41 1.90
N GLY A 344 -0.05 -16.31 1.10
CA GLY A 344 -0.44 -17.66 1.53
C GLY A 344 0.73 -18.61 1.73
N ARG A 345 1.86 -18.37 1.05
CA ARG A 345 3.07 -19.20 1.17
C ARG A 345 3.88 -18.85 2.42
N ARG A 346 4.25 -19.84 3.24
CA ARG A 346 5.27 -19.65 4.29
C ARG A 346 6.68 -19.66 3.71
N TYR A 347 7.56 -18.80 4.22
CA TYR A 347 8.95 -18.73 3.78
C TYR A 347 9.90 -19.31 4.83
N ALA A 348 10.82 -20.19 4.42
CA ALA A 348 11.82 -20.76 5.32
C ALA A 348 12.85 -19.70 5.77
N HIS A 349 13.19 -18.75 4.90
CA HIS A 349 14.10 -17.65 5.25
C HIS A 349 13.40 -16.67 6.22
N PRO A 350 13.93 -16.45 7.44
CA PRO A 350 13.25 -15.66 8.47
C PRO A 350 13.04 -14.20 8.06
N GLY A 351 13.96 -13.63 7.29
CA GLY A 351 13.80 -12.28 6.73
C GLY A 351 12.64 -12.16 5.73
N LEU A 352 12.45 -13.15 4.85
CA LEU A 352 11.34 -13.14 3.88
C LEU A 352 10.01 -13.36 4.59
N GLU A 353 9.99 -14.25 5.59
CA GLU A 353 8.82 -14.49 6.41
C GLU A 353 8.40 -13.24 7.22
N LEU A 354 9.36 -12.46 7.71
CA LEU A 354 9.08 -11.17 8.35
C LEU A 354 8.42 -10.17 7.38
N HIS A 355 8.90 -10.11 6.14
CA HIS A 355 8.29 -9.29 5.08
C HIS A 355 6.89 -9.78 4.68
N ARG A 356 6.66 -11.10 4.62
CA ARG A 356 5.31 -11.65 4.41
C ARG A 356 4.34 -11.21 5.50
N ARG A 357 4.74 -11.34 6.77
CA ARG A 357 3.90 -10.95 7.91
C ARG A 357 3.60 -9.46 7.93
N TYR A 358 4.58 -8.62 7.56
CA TYR A 358 4.38 -7.20 7.35
C TYR A 358 3.29 -6.93 6.30
N LEU A 359 3.39 -7.57 5.13
CA LEU A 359 2.40 -7.38 4.04
C LEU A 359 1.00 -7.89 4.42
N ILE A 360 0.89 -8.97 5.20
CA ILE A 360 -0.40 -9.43 5.73
C ILE A 360 -0.95 -8.40 6.73
N ALA A 361 -0.12 -7.90 7.65
CA ALA A 361 -0.54 -6.91 8.63
C ALA A 361 -1.00 -5.60 7.96
N THR A 362 -0.42 -5.24 6.81
CA THR A 362 -0.78 -4.02 6.08
C THR A 362 -1.81 -4.23 4.96
N ALA A 363 -2.20 -5.47 4.65
CA ALA A 363 -3.21 -5.77 3.64
C ALA A 363 -4.56 -5.05 3.87
N PRO A 364 -5.08 -4.90 5.11
CA PRO A 364 -6.30 -4.12 5.34
C PRO A 364 -6.14 -2.67 4.88
N ILE A 365 -5.00 -2.03 5.12
CA ILE A 365 -4.77 -0.64 4.68
C ILE A 365 -4.94 -0.55 3.17
N TYR A 366 -4.37 -1.50 2.42
CA TYR A 366 -4.53 -1.57 0.98
C TYR A 366 -5.99 -1.78 0.56
N ILE A 367 -6.72 -2.70 1.20
CA ILE A 367 -8.14 -2.98 0.88
C ILE A 367 -9.02 -1.74 1.12
N PHE A 368 -8.78 -1.04 2.23
CA PHE A 368 -9.51 0.19 2.57
C PHE A 368 -9.19 1.33 1.61
N VAL A 369 -7.90 1.54 1.30
CA VAL A 369 -7.48 2.46 0.24
C VAL A 369 -8.15 2.05 -1.08
N ASP A 370 -8.21 0.76 -1.39
CA ASP A 370 -8.73 0.31 -2.66
C ASP A 370 -10.24 0.57 -2.80
N SER A 371 -10.97 0.33 -1.72
CA SER A 371 -12.43 0.34 -1.70
C SER A 371 -13.01 1.72 -1.39
N LEU A 372 -12.28 2.60 -0.71
CA LEU A 372 -12.83 3.81 -0.08
C LEU A 372 -12.06 5.12 -0.38
N SER A 373 -10.90 5.07 -1.04
CA SER A 373 -10.16 6.30 -1.39
C SER A 373 -10.82 7.04 -2.55
N GLY A 374 -10.88 8.37 -2.51
CA GLY A 374 -11.61 9.12 -3.54
C GLY A 374 -11.03 9.09 -4.95
N GLY A 375 -11.87 9.41 -5.94
CA GLY A 375 -11.54 9.27 -7.37
C GLY A 375 -10.30 10.06 -7.81
N LEU A 376 -10.00 11.19 -7.17
CA LEU A 376 -8.78 11.98 -7.42
C LEU A 376 -7.48 11.29 -6.98
N ALA A 377 -7.57 10.28 -6.10
CA ALA A 377 -6.44 9.48 -5.64
C ALA A 377 -6.17 8.24 -6.50
N TYR A 378 -6.86 8.07 -7.63
CA TYR A 378 -6.86 6.80 -8.37
C TYR A 378 -5.50 6.49 -9.05
N ALA A 379 -4.89 7.46 -9.72
CA ALA A 379 -3.57 7.31 -10.35
C ALA A 379 -2.42 7.02 -9.35
N PRO A 380 -2.22 7.79 -8.26
CA PRO A 380 -1.17 7.48 -7.30
C PRO A 380 -1.42 6.15 -6.58
N LYS A 381 -2.70 5.75 -6.42
CA LYS A 381 -3.06 4.50 -5.75
C LYS A 381 -2.66 3.29 -6.58
N THR A 382 -2.90 3.32 -7.88
CA THR A 382 -2.47 2.25 -8.79
C THR A 382 -0.95 2.18 -8.90
N ALA A 383 -0.25 3.31 -8.87
CA ALA A 383 1.21 3.35 -8.73
C ALA A 383 1.69 2.66 -7.45
N PHE A 384 1.11 3.01 -6.30
CA PHE A 384 1.42 2.35 -5.03
C PHE A 384 1.06 0.85 -5.02
N THR A 385 -0.04 0.47 -5.67
CA THR A 385 -0.43 -0.93 -5.89
C THR A 385 0.63 -1.68 -6.68
N GLY A 386 1.13 -1.12 -7.78
CA GLY A 386 2.22 -1.71 -8.56
C GLY A 386 3.49 -1.91 -7.75
N PHE A 387 3.81 -0.99 -6.85
CA PHE A 387 4.90 -1.15 -5.88
C PHE A 387 4.67 -2.33 -4.92
N LEU A 388 3.47 -2.45 -4.33
CA LEU A 388 3.13 -3.55 -3.41
C LEU A 388 3.13 -4.91 -4.10
N LEU A 389 2.60 -4.99 -5.33
CA LEU A 389 2.61 -6.21 -6.13
C LEU A 389 4.04 -6.60 -6.54
N CYS A 390 4.90 -5.63 -6.87
CA CYS A 390 6.32 -5.86 -7.11
C CYS A 390 7.00 -6.46 -5.87
N TYR A 391 6.68 -5.92 -4.69
CA TYR A 391 7.15 -6.44 -3.42
C TYR A 391 6.69 -7.91 -3.22
N CYS A 392 5.40 -8.19 -3.37
CA CYS A 392 4.84 -9.53 -3.27
C CYS A 392 5.51 -10.54 -4.24
N LEU A 393 5.67 -10.14 -5.49
CA LEU A 393 6.29 -10.96 -6.54
C LEU A 393 7.78 -11.25 -6.23
N SER A 394 8.49 -10.28 -5.65
CA SER A 394 9.87 -10.48 -5.21
C SER A 394 9.99 -11.55 -4.12
N LEU A 395 9.04 -11.62 -3.17
CA LEU A 395 9.05 -12.65 -2.13
C LEU A 395 8.92 -14.04 -2.74
N LEU A 396 7.97 -14.21 -3.68
CA LEU A 396 7.76 -15.47 -4.39
C LEU A 396 9.01 -15.94 -5.14
N ARG A 397 9.69 -15.01 -5.83
CA ARG A 397 10.96 -15.29 -6.51
C ARG A 397 12.05 -15.71 -5.52
N ASN A 398 12.24 -14.92 -4.47
CA ASN A 398 13.35 -15.10 -3.54
C ASN A 398 13.15 -16.30 -2.60
N ALA A 399 11.94 -16.83 -2.49
CA ALA A 399 11.64 -18.08 -1.79
C ALA A 399 12.51 -19.26 -2.22
N ARG A 400 12.92 -19.28 -3.50
CA ARG A 400 13.75 -20.34 -4.09
C ARG A 400 15.22 -19.95 -4.18
N ALA A 401 15.51 -18.66 -4.25
CA ALA A 401 16.84 -18.15 -4.56
C ALA A 401 17.67 -17.82 -3.31
N MET A 402 17.04 -17.46 -2.18
CA MET A 402 17.77 -17.08 -0.97
C MET A 402 18.12 -18.29 -0.11
N PRO A 403 19.39 -18.49 0.24
CA PRO A 403 19.80 -19.57 1.14
C PRO A 403 19.23 -19.34 2.54
N VAL A 404 18.73 -20.40 3.17
CA VAL A 404 18.25 -20.32 4.56
C VAL A 404 19.46 -20.18 5.49
N PRO A 405 19.52 -19.15 6.37
CA PRO A 405 20.60 -19.03 7.34
C PRO A 405 20.65 -20.30 8.19
N GLN A 406 21.78 -21.02 8.15
CA GLN A 406 22.00 -22.13 9.05
C GLN A 406 22.24 -21.58 10.46
N PRO A 407 21.67 -22.19 11.52
CA PRO A 407 22.02 -21.83 12.88
C PRO A 407 23.53 -21.98 13.02
N ALA A 408 24.22 -20.91 13.47
CA ALA A 408 25.62 -21.05 13.83
C ALA A 408 25.74 -22.19 14.85
N PRO A 409 26.71 -23.12 14.69
CA PRO A 409 26.94 -24.15 15.69
C PRO A 409 27.04 -23.47 17.05
N ALA A 410 26.28 -23.95 18.02
CA ALA A 410 26.30 -23.40 19.36
C ALA A 410 27.75 -23.30 19.80
N ALA A 411 28.22 -22.08 20.11
CA ALA A 411 29.56 -21.90 20.64
C ALA A 411 29.69 -22.83 21.85
N PRO A 412 30.74 -23.67 21.95
CA PRO A 412 30.93 -24.55 23.09
C PRO A 412 30.83 -23.69 24.34
N SER A 413 29.85 -24.00 25.19
CA SER A 413 29.59 -23.22 26.37
C SER A 413 30.84 -23.22 27.24
N SER A 414 31.42 -22.05 27.52
CA SER A 414 32.51 -21.88 28.48
C SER A 414 32.04 -22.03 29.93
N ARG A 415 30.95 -22.78 30.15
CA ARG A 415 30.40 -23.01 31.49
C ARG A 415 31.17 -24.22 32.04
N PRO A 416 31.96 -24.05 33.12
CA PRO A 416 32.55 -25.20 33.79
C PRO A 416 31.40 -26.11 34.22
N ASP A 417 31.57 -27.41 33.99
CA ASP A 417 30.65 -28.45 34.41
C ASP A 417 30.20 -28.18 35.85
N ALA A 418 28.97 -27.69 36.00
CA ALA A 418 28.31 -27.70 37.28
C ALA A 418 28.13 -29.18 37.62
N MET A 419 29.10 -29.70 38.38
CA MET A 419 29.11 -30.99 39.05
C MET A 419 27.66 -31.38 39.36
N ARG A 420 27.18 -32.43 38.71
CA ARG A 420 25.88 -33.07 39.01
C ARG A 420 25.86 -33.33 40.51
N ARG A 421 25.24 -32.46 41.31
CA ARG A 421 24.83 -32.81 42.66
C ARG A 421 23.80 -33.91 42.50
N ALA A 422 24.18 -35.12 42.90
CA ALA A 422 23.26 -36.23 43.02
C ALA A 422 22.10 -35.81 43.94
N PRO A 423 20.84 -36.11 43.59
CA PRO A 423 19.72 -35.83 44.46
C PRO A 423 19.86 -36.66 45.76
N PRO A 424 19.48 -36.12 46.93
CA PRO A 424 19.54 -36.86 48.18
C PRO A 424 18.56 -38.03 48.09
N ARG A 425 19.08 -39.26 48.32
CA ARG A 425 18.27 -40.46 48.53
C ARG A 425 17.39 -40.22 49.76
N VAL A 426 16.09 -40.09 49.53
CA VAL A 426 15.08 -40.24 50.58
C VAL A 426 15.01 -41.74 50.89
N LEU A 427 15.43 -42.12 52.09
CA LEU A 427 15.17 -43.45 52.64
C LEU A 427 13.71 -43.51 53.12
N PRO A 428 12.93 -44.53 52.77
CA PRO A 428 11.61 -44.73 53.34
C PRO A 428 11.76 -45.21 54.79
N HIS A 429 11.18 -44.48 55.74
CA HIS A 429 10.95 -44.99 57.08
C HIS A 429 9.74 -45.94 57.05
N ALA A 430 9.94 -47.12 57.66
CA ALA A 430 8.91 -48.07 58.04
C ALA A 430 8.09 -47.55 59.23
#